data_AF-A0A970XP80-F1
#
_entry.id   AF-A0A970XP80-F1
#
_cell.length_a   1.000
_cell.length_b   1.000
_cell.length_c   1.000
_cell.angle_alpha   90.00
_cell.angle_beta   90.00
_cell.angle_gamma   90.00
#
_symmetry.space_group_name_H-M   'P 1'
#
loop_
_entity.id
_entity.type
_entity.pdbx_description
1 polymer ?
#
loop_
_entity_poly.entity_id
_entity_poly.type
_entity_poly.pdbx_seq_one_letter_code
_entity_poly.pdbx_strand_id
1 'polypeptide(L)'
;NREVRRMMQTVIKKQMILQFKLEDILDIPPTPSPPPIFVDLGSAWAVGIEYGTGNAQYITLEPEVIELTVILGLGNTNIPVGTVNFLRQDSNLLVTYTTDFPYVMNQVQLYVGAVIPPSSAPGSFPYKYTPGSYFTTYTFIVDVSGIPGTIYVAAHAHILKQV
;
A
#
# COMPACT_ATOMS: atom_id res chain seq x y z
N ASN A 1 -35.74 -61.87 -25.63
CA ASN A 1 -34.66 -61.80 -24.61
C ASN A 1 -33.51 -60.82 -24.96
N ARG A 2 -33.14 -60.63 -26.23
CA ARG A 2 -32.08 -59.68 -26.66
C ARG A 2 -32.49 -58.19 -26.56
N GLU A 3 -33.73 -57.87 -26.87
CA GLU A 3 -34.24 -56.49 -26.88
C GLU A 3 -34.39 -55.91 -25.47
N VAL A 4 -34.88 -56.72 -24.52
CA VAL A 4 -34.99 -56.33 -23.10
C VAL A 4 -33.63 -55.95 -22.51
N ARG A 5 -32.57 -56.72 -22.83
CA ARG A 5 -31.19 -56.41 -22.40
C ARG A 5 -30.67 -55.08 -22.97
N ARG A 6 -30.99 -54.77 -24.24
CA ARG A 6 -30.62 -53.49 -24.87
C ARG A 6 -31.35 -52.31 -24.24
N MET A 7 -32.61 -52.49 -23.87
CA MET A 7 -33.40 -51.44 -23.22
C MET A 7 -32.86 -51.14 -21.82
N MET A 8 -32.57 -52.17 -21.01
CA MET A 8 -31.96 -51.98 -19.69
C MET A 8 -30.58 -51.30 -19.77
N GLN A 9 -29.73 -51.70 -20.72
CA GLN A 9 -28.42 -51.04 -20.93
C GLN A 9 -28.58 -49.56 -21.32
N THR A 10 -29.59 -49.23 -22.13
CA THR A 10 -29.87 -47.85 -22.51
C THR A 10 -30.34 -47.02 -21.31
N VAL A 11 -31.23 -47.58 -20.48
CA VAL A 11 -31.74 -46.89 -19.29
C VAL A 11 -30.63 -46.64 -18.28
N ILE A 12 -29.79 -47.64 -18.01
CA ILE A 12 -28.64 -47.51 -17.09
C ILE A 12 -27.68 -46.43 -17.58
N LYS A 13 -27.31 -46.45 -18.87
CA LYS A 13 -26.45 -45.40 -19.45
C LYS A 13 -27.06 -44.01 -19.31
N LYS A 14 -28.37 -43.87 -19.56
CA LYS A 14 -29.07 -42.58 -19.38
C LYS A 14 -29.09 -42.13 -17.92
N GLN A 15 -29.30 -43.05 -16.96
CA GLN A 15 -29.26 -42.72 -15.54
C GLN A 15 -27.87 -42.31 -15.07
N MET A 16 -26.81 -43.00 -15.51
CA MET A 16 -25.43 -42.65 -15.17
C MET A 16 -25.04 -41.27 -15.74
N ILE A 17 -25.44 -40.97 -16.98
CA ILE A 17 -25.21 -39.64 -17.59
C ILE A 17 -25.99 -38.57 -16.84
N LEU A 18 -27.22 -38.86 -16.41
CA LEU A 18 -28.04 -37.89 -15.68
C LEU A 18 -27.44 -37.59 -14.30
N GLN A 19 -27.02 -38.61 -13.56
CA GLN A 19 -26.33 -38.45 -12.27
C GLN A 19 -25.05 -37.62 -12.41
N PHE A 20 -24.23 -37.91 -13.43
CA PHE A 20 -23.02 -37.14 -13.72
C PHE A 20 -23.33 -35.66 -14.03
N LYS A 21 -24.38 -35.38 -14.81
CA LYS A 21 -24.82 -34.00 -15.08
C LYS A 21 -25.38 -33.28 -13.86
N LEU A 22 -25.92 -33.99 -12.88
CA LEU A 22 -26.43 -33.41 -11.64
C LEU A 22 -25.30 -33.05 -10.67
N GLU A 23 -24.24 -33.86 -10.60
CA GLU A 23 -23.03 -33.56 -9.81
C GLU A 23 -22.32 -32.29 -10.30
N ASP A 24 -22.23 -32.10 -11.63
CA ASP A 24 -21.64 -30.90 -12.26
C ASP A 24 -22.44 -29.60 -11.99
N ILE A 25 -23.72 -29.71 -11.61
CA ILE A 25 -24.58 -28.56 -11.28
C ILE A 25 -24.52 -28.22 -9.78
N LEU A 26 -24.09 -29.15 -8.92
CA LEU A 26 -23.99 -28.95 -7.48
C LEU A 26 -22.69 -28.26 -7.04
N ASP A 27 -21.69 -28.18 -7.94
CA ASP A 27 -20.46 -27.43 -7.71
C ASP A 27 -20.70 -25.95 -8.03
N ILE A 28 -21.44 -25.27 -7.15
CA ILE A 28 -21.67 -23.82 -7.25
C ILE A 28 -20.30 -23.15 -7.07
N PRO A 29 -19.74 -22.47 -8.10
CA PRO A 29 -18.51 -21.73 -7.91
C PRO A 29 -18.72 -20.73 -6.78
N PRO A 30 -17.76 -20.56 -5.86
CA PRO A 30 -17.88 -19.54 -4.82
C PRO A 30 -18.18 -18.21 -5.51
N THR A 31 -19.25 -17.54 -5.06
CA THR A 31 -19.58 -16.20 -5.57
C THR A 31 -18.33 -15.32 -5.48
N PRO A 32 -17.93 -14.65 -6.57
CA PRO A 32 -16.79 -13.75 -6.51
C PRO A 32 -17.08 -12.70 -5.44
N SER A 33 -16.20 -12.58 -4.46
CA SER A 33 -16.26 -11.50 -3.47
C SER A 33 -16.30 -10.17 -4.22
N PRO A 34 -17.20 -9.22 -3.84
CA PRO A 34 -17.21 -7.92 -4.46
C PRO A 34 -15.82 -7.27 -4.36
N PRO A 35 -15.40 -6.50 -5.39
CA PRO A 35 -14.12 -5.83 -5.35
C PRO A 35 -14.05 -4.90 -4.12
N PRO A 36 -12.88 -4.80 -3.48
CA PRO A 36 -12.70 -3.92 -2.33
C PRO A 36 -13.03 -2.47 -2.69
N ILE A 37 -13.74 -1.78 -1.80
CA ILE A 37 -14.04 -0.35 -1.95
C ILE A 37 -12.95 0.43 -1.22
N PHE A 38 -12.46 1.50 -1.83
CA PHE A 38 -11.46 2.37 -1.22
C PHE A 38 -12.04 3.76 -0.99
N VAL A 39 -12.00 4.20 0.27
CA VAL A 39 -12.46 5.53 0.70
C VAL A 39 -11.25 6.43 0.89
N ASP A 40 -11.24 7.57 0.22
CA ASP A 40 -10.20 8.60 0.37
C ASP A 40 -10.21 9.17 1.81
N LEU A 41 -9.05 9.15 2.47
CA LEU A 41 -8.87 9.72 3.80
C LEU A 41 -7.97 10.97 3.81
N GLY A 42 -7.28 11.26 2.71
CA GLY A 42 -6.43 12.43 2.56
C GLY A 42 -4.95 12.22 2.90
N SER A 43 -4.33 13.26 3.47
CA SER A 43 -2.86 13.36 3.58
C SER A 43 -2.32 12.85 4.92
N ALA A 44 -1.30 11.99 4.84
CA ALA A 44 -0.50 11.57 5.98
C ALA A 44 0.97 11.99 5.82
N TRP A 45 1.63 12.24 6.95
CA TRP A 45 3.03 12.66 7.02
C TRP A 45 3.80 11.84 8.03
N ALA A 46 5.10 11.71 7.81
CA ALA A 46 6.02 11.28 8.87
C ALA A 46 5.92 12.27 10.04
N VAL A 47 5.48 11.78 11.20
CA VAL A 47 5.27 12.61 12.40
C VAL A 47 6.61 13.14 12.90
N GLY A 48 6.69 14.44 13.12
CA GLY A 48 7.93 15.16 13.42
C GLY A 48 7.65 16.60 13.84
N ILE A 49 8.36 17.55 13.21
CA ILE A 49 8.26 18.98 13.46
C ILE A 49 7.28 19.58 12.45
N GLU A 50 6.23 20.25 12.95
CA GLU A 50 5.24 20.93 12.12
C GLU A 50 5.86 22.10 11.34
N TYR A 51 5.41 22.29 10.09
CA TYR A 51 5.83 23.42 9.27
C TYR A 51 4.80 23.77 8.18
N GLY A 52 4.82 25.02 7.73
CA GLY A 52 3.96 25.48 6.64
C GLY A 52 2.47 25.42 6.99
N THR A 53 1.69 24.67 6.20
CA THR A 53 0.21 24.62 6.28
C THR A 53 -0.31 23.19 6.38
N GLY A 54 -1.51 23.03 6.93
CA GLY A 54 -2.14 21.72 7.10
C GLY A 54 -1.45 20.89 8.18
N ASN A 55 -1.30 19.58 7.95
CA ASN A 55 -0.62 18.65 8.84
C ASN A 55 0.82 18.35 8.44
N ALA A 56 1.43 19.25 7.65
CA ALA A 56 2.76 19.04 7.11
C ALA A 56 3.82 19.03 8.21
N GLN A 57 4.64 17.99 8.18
CA GLN A 57 5.69 17.74 9.16
C GLN A 57 6.96 17.29 8.45
N TYR A 58 8.10 17.65 9.03
CA TYR A 58 9.40 17.15 8.62
C TYR A 58 10.13 16.56 9.82
N ILE A 59 11.08 15.69 9.58
CA ILE A 59 11.98 15.17 10.59
C ILE A 59 13.40 15.66 10.32
N THR A 60 14.21 15.65 11.38
CA THR A 60 15.66 15.82 11.29
C THR A 60 16.33 14.49 11.57
N LEU A 61 17.30 14.15 10.75
CA LEU A 61 18.11 12.96 10.91
C LEU A 61 19.56 13.40 11.14
N GLU A 62 19.99 13.38 12.40
CA GLU A 62 21.37 13.73 12.78
C GLU A 62 22.37 12.72 12.22
N PRO A 63 23.62 13.11 11.90
CA PRO A 63 24.59 12.25 11.21
C PRO A 63 24.82 10.89 11.86
N GLU A 64 24.75 10.80 13.19
CA GLU A 64 25.00 9.55 13.93
C GLU A 64 23.81 8.57 13.87
N VAL A 65 22.63 9.01 13.45
CA VAL A 65 21.42 8.19 13.42
C VAL A 65 21.40 7.29 12.19
N ILE A 66 21.73 6.01 12.34
CA ILE A 66 21.73 5.08 11.20
C ILE A 66 20.31 4.72 10.78
N GLU A 67 19.42 4.50 11.74
CA GLU A 67 18.04 4.09 11.49
C GLU A 67 17.08 4.86 12.41
N LEU A 68 15.94 5.28 11.84
CA LEU A 68 14.86 5.92 12.58
C LEU A 68 13.53 5.47 12.00
N THR A 69 12.59 5.09 12.86
CA THR A 69 11.21 4.78 12.46
C THR A 69 10.27 5.76 13.15
N VAL A 70 9.38 6.38 12.38
CA VAL A 70 8.35 7.30 12.89
C VAL A 70 6.98 6.85 12.41
N ILE A 71 5.95 7.37 13.07
CA ILE A 71 4.55 7.11 12.70
C ILE A 71 4.24 7.84 11.39
N LEU A 72 3.52 7.17 10.49
CA LEU A 72 2.81 7.82 9.39
C LEU A 72 1.46 8.31 9.92
N GLY A 73 1.37 9.61 10.20
CA GLY A 73 0.23 10.24 10.85
C GLY A 73 -0.72 10.89 9.86
N LEU A 74 -1.99 10.44 9.86
CA LEU A 74 -3.05 10.97 9.02
C LEU A 74 -3.75 12.17 9.67
N GLY A 75 -3.96 13.23 8.88
CA GLY A 75 -4.67 14.43 9.32
C GLY A 75 -3.95 15.21 10.43
N ASN A 76 -4.65 16.19 11.03
CA ASN A 76 -4.08 17.08 12.05
C ASN A 76 -3.95 16.42 13.44
N THR A 77 -4.61 15.28 13.65
CA THR A 77 -4.53 14.51 14.90
C THR A 77 -3.51 13.38 14.82
N ASN A 78 -2.76 13.28 13.72
CA ASN A 78 -1.74 12.25 13.50
C ASN A 78 -2.28 10.83 13.76
N ILE A 79 -3.44 10.49 13.20
CA ILE A 79 -4.00 9.14 13.34
C ILE A 79 -2.96 8.15 12.79
N PRO A 80 -2.49 7.16 13.57
CA PRO A 80 -1.48 6.24 13.11
C PRO A 80 -2.08 5.34 12.04
N VAL A 81 -1.58 5.46 10.80
CA VAL A 81 -2.01 4.62 9.66
C VAL A 81 -0.88 3.72 9.15
N GLY A 82 0.28 3.80 9.79
CA GLY A 82 1.48 3.06 9.41
C GLY A 82 2.74 3.69 9.98
N THR A 83 3.87 3.41 9.34
CA THR A 83 5.20 3.89 9.71
C THR A 83 6.01 4.34 8.49
N VAL A 84 6.98 5.21 8.75
CA VAL A 84 8.05 5.56 7.80
C VAL A 84 9.38 5.22 8.46
N ASN A 85 10.14 4.34 7.84
CA ASN A 85 11.48 3.94 8.26
C ASN A 85 12.51 4.65 7.39
N PHE A 86 13.51 5.24 8.04
CA PHE A 86 14.65 5.92 7.44
C PHE A 86 15.90 5.13 7.79
N LEU A 87 16.59 4.60 6.79
CA LEU A 87 17.80 3.81 6.97
C LEU A 87 18.93 4.41 6.13
N ARG A 88 20.01 4.83 6.79
CA ARG A 88 21.26 5.19 6.11
C ARG A 88 22.00 3.91 5.76
N GLN A 89 22.27 3.73 4.48
CA GLN A 89 23.03 2.60 3.96
C GLN A 89 24.02 3.13 2.92
N ASP A 90 25.30 2.98 3.22
CA ASP A 90 26.40 3.50 2.41
C ASP A 90 26.29 5.02 2.18
N SER A 91 26.08 5.44 0.93
CA SER A 91 25.85 6.83 0.54
C SER A 91 24.37 7.16 0.33
N ASN A 92 23.47 6.22 0.59
CA ASN A 92 22.05 6.36 0.35
C ASN A 92 21.24 6.46 1.65
N LEU A 93 20.11 7.14 1.56
CA LEU A 93 19.03 7.09 2.52
C LEU A 93 17.87 6.30 1.90
N LEU A 94 17.55 5.17 2.51
CA LEU A 94 16.38 4.38 2.18
C LEU A 94 15.22 4.89 3.02
N VAL A 95 14.15 5.33 2.36
CA VAL A 95 12.93 5.83 3.01
C VAL A 95 11.78 4.91 2.66
N THR A 96 11.38 4.07 3.61
CA THR A 96 10.36 3.03 3.43
C THR A 96 9.06 3.42 4.10
N TYR A 97 8.02 3.57 3.32
CA TYR A 97 6.65 3.77 3.78
C TYR A 97 5.99 2.41 3.97
N THR A 98 5.28 2.23 5.07
CA THR A 98 4.46 1.04 5.32
C THR A 98 3.13 1.46 5.92
N THR A 99 2.01 1.01 5.36
CA THR A 99 0.68 1.19 5.96
C THR A 99 0.18 -0.08 6.62
N ASP A 100 -0.58 0.08 7.69
CA ASP A 100 -1.26 -1.01 8.39
C ASP A 100 -2.66 -1.22 7.80
N PHE A 101 -3.14 -2.46 7.74
CA PHE A 101 -4.54 -2.71 7.35
C PHE A 101 -5.49 -1.98 8.33
N PRO A 102 -6.54 -1.28 7.85
CA PRO A 102 -7.11 -1.28 6.50
C PRO A 102 -6.63 -0.16 5.56
N TYR A 103 -5.47 0.44 5.83
CA TYR A 103 -4.97 1.60 5.08
C TYR A 103 -4.07 1.19 3.90
N VAL A 104 -4.20 1.92 2.80
CA VAL A 104 -3.38 1.79 1.59
C VAL A 104 -2.97 3.18 1.09
N MET A 105 -1.94 3.22 0.25
CA MET A 105 -1.46 4.40 -0.45
C MET A 105 -1.71 4.28 -1.94
N ASN A 106 -1.93 5.41 -2.62
CA ASN A 106 -1.90 5.49 -4.10
C ASN A 106 -0.82 6.45 -4.60
N GLN A 107 -0.24 7.26 -3.71
CA GLN A 107 0.79 8.23 -4.02
C GLN A 107 1.65 8.47 -2.77
N VAL A 108 2.97 8.58 -2.99
CA VAL A 108 3.93 9.01 -1.97
C VAL A 108 4.87 10.06 -2.56
N GLN A 109 5.24 11.02 -1.74
CA GLN A 109 6.07 12.17 -2.11
C GLN A 109 7.09 12.42 -1.00
N LEU A 110 8.33 12.69 -1.40
CA LEU A 110 9.45 12.75 -0.47
C LEU A 110 10.36 13.94 -0.82
N TYR A 111 10.69 14.71 0.21
CA TYR A 111 11.76 15.68 0.19
C TYR A 111 12.89 15.20 1.10
N VAL A 112 14.12 15.25 0.60
CA VAL A 112 15.36 14.99 1.35
C VAL A 112 16.33 16.10 0.99
N GLY A 113 16.89 16.80 1.99
CA GLY A 113 17.82 17.89 1.73
C GLY A 113 18.64 18.32 2.94
N ALA A 114 19.62 19.20 2.69
CA ALA A 114 20.49 19.80 3.72
C ALA A 114 19.84 20.98 4.46
N VAL A 115 18.65 21.40 4.03
CA VAL A 115 17.88 22.50 4.60
C VAL A 115 16.43 22.09 4.81
N ILE A 116 15.76 22.75 5.76
CA ILE A 116 14.32 22.60 6.01
C ILE A 116 13.55 22.71 4.68
N PRO A 117 12.54 21.86 4.42
CA PRO A 117 11.80 21.91 3.17
C PRO A 117 11.21 23.31 2.92
N PRO A 118 11.46 23.94 1.77
CA PRO A 118 11.07 25.33 1.51
C PRO A 118 9.56 25.50 1.32
N SER A 119 8.83 24.40 1.12
CA SER A 119 7.39 24.39 0.92
C SER A 119 6.77 23.18 1.62
N SER A 120 5.58 23.36 2.18
CA SER A 120 4.74 22.28 2.69
C SER A 120 3.84 21.66 1.61
N ALA A 121 3.92 22.13 0.36
CA ALA A 121 3.16 21.58 -0.76
C ALA A 121 3.81 20.26 -1.23
N PRO A 122 3.19 19.09 -0.99
CA PRO A 122 3.80 17.79 -1.31
C PRO A 122 4.08 17.61 -2.81
N GLY A 123 3.22 18.21 -3.65
CA GLY A 123 3.39 18.24 -5.10
C GLY A 123 4.63 18.99 -5.59
N SER A 124 5.32 19.76 -4.74
CA SER A 124 6.58 20.44 -5.08
C SER A 124 7.83 19.62 -4.77
N PHE A 125 7.68 18.43 -4.16
CA PHE A 125 8.82 17.64 -3.72
C PHE A 125 9.57 16.98 -4.88
N PRO A 126 10.90 16.81 -4.79
CA PRO A 126 11.70 16.23 -5.87
C PRO A 126 11.34 14.77 -6.16
N TYR A 127 11.09 13.97 -5.11
CA TYR A 127 10.84 12.54 -5.24
C TYR A 127 9.35 12.25 -5.14
N LYS A 128 8.82 11.50 -6.11
CA LYS A 128 7.39 11.16 -6.18
C LYS A 128 7.22 9.76 -6.74
N TYR A 129 6.18 9.07 -6.29
CA TYR A 129 5.76 7.81 -6.85
C TYR A 129 4.23 7.73 -6.90
N THR A 130 3.68 7.33 -8.04
CA THR A 130 2.22 7.24 -8.28
C THR A 130 1.97 6.16 -9.35
N PRO A 131 1.84 4.89 -8.96
CA PRO A 131 1.79 3.76 -9.90
C PRO A 131 0.42 3.56 -10.55
N GLY A 132 -0.60 4.36 -10.19
CA GLY A 132 -1.98 4.17 -10.66
C GLY A 132 -2.71 2.98 -10.02
N SER A 133 -2.09 2.33 -9.03
CA SER A 133 -2.65 1.24 -8.23
C SER A 133 -2.42 1.51 -6.74
N TYR A 134 -3.11 0.74 -5.89
CA TYR A 134 -2.94 0.82 -4.44
C TYR A 134 -1.80 -0.07 -3.96
N PHE A 135 -1.02 0.42 -3.01
CA PHE A 135 0.10 -0.29 -2.41
C PHE A 135 0.19 0.01 -0.91
N THR A 136 0.77 -0.91 -0.16
CA THR A 136 0.97 -0.76 1.30
C THR A 136 2.41 -0.49 1.68
N THR A 137 3.35 -0.70 0.75
CA THR A 137 4.77 -0.41 0.98
C THR A 137 5.43 0.19 -0.23
N TYR A 138 6.34 1.12 0.00
CA TYR A 138 7.20 1.68 -1.04
C TYR A 138 8.48 2.26 -0.44
N THR A 139 9.61 2.05 -1.11
CA THR A 139 10.92 2.55 -0.68
C THR A 139 11.50 3.50 -1.72
N PHE A 140 11.84 4.71 -1.31
CA PHE A 140 12.75 5.57 -2.07
C PHE A 140 14.19 5.28 -1.68
N ILE A 141 15.08 5.29 -2.68
CA ILE A 141 16.53 5.25 -2.48
C ILE A 141 17.06 6.61 -2.94
N VAL A 142 17.60 7.39 -2.01
CA VAL A 142 18.08 8.75 -2.28
C VAL A 142 19.57 8.83 -1.97
N ASP A 143 20.36 9.28 -2.95
CA ASP A 143 21.77 9.60 -2.71
C ASP A 143 21.89 10.85 -1.83
N VAL A 144 22.53 10.69 -0.67
CA VAL A 144 22.74 11.75 0.32
C VAL A 144 24.21 12.10 0.50
N SER A 145 25.11 11.59 -0.36
CA SER A 145 26.55 11.88 -0.33
C SER A 145 26.88 13.36 -0.37
N GLY A 146 26.04 14.16 -1.04
CA GLY A 146 26.19 15.61 -1.14
C GLY A 146 25.66 16.43 0.04
N ILE A 147 25.08 15.80 1.07
CA ILE A 147 24.48 16.49 2.23
C ILE A 147 25.42 16.36 3.43
N PRO A 148 26.18 17.41 3.78
CA PRO A 148 26.98 17.39 4.99
C PRO A 148 26.09 17.60 6.21
N GLY A 149 26.15 16.70 7.19
CA GLY A 149 25.49 16.89 8.48
C GLY A 149 24.04 16.39 8.54
N THR A 150 23.19 17.16 9.22
CA THR A 150 21.79 16.82 9.48
C THR A 150 20.98 16.80 8.18
N ILE A 151 20.21 15.73 7.98
CA ILE A 151 19.33 15.59 6.83
C ILE A 151 17.91 15.97 7.25
N TYR A 152 17.27 16.84 6.46
CA TYR A 152 15.87 17.22 6.63
C TYR A 152 15.01 16.40 5.69
N VAL A 153 14.04 15.68 6.24
CA VAL A 153 13.19 14.78 5.45
C VAL A 153 11.72 15.10 5.68
N ALA A 154 10.99 15.32 4.60
CA ALA A 154 9.54 15.48 4.61
C ALA A 154 8.94 14.35 3.78
N ALA A 155 8.26 13.42 4.45
CA ALA A 155 7.68 12.23 3.85
C ALA A 155 6.15 12.34 3.90
N HIS A 156 5.54 12.49 2.72
CA HIS A 156 4.09 12.57 2.53
C HIS A 156 3.55 11.33 1.82
N ALA A 157 2.35 10.92 2.21
CA ALA A 157 1.58 9.86 1.56
C ALA A 157 0.11 10.28 1.44
N HIS A 158 -0.52 9.89 0.33
CA HIS A 158 -1.96 9.99 0.16
C HIS A 158 -2.60 8.65 0.53
N ILE A 159 -3.53 8.69 1.49
CA ILE A 159 -4.07 7.51 2.18
C ILE A 159 -5.51 7.25 1.79
N LEU A 160 -5.81 5.98 1.55
CA LEU A 160 -7.16 5.47 1.40
C LEU A 160 -7.39 4.34 2.40
N LYS A 161 -8.67 4.10 2.73
CA LYS A 161 -9.11 2.98 3.57
C LYS A 161 -9.89 1.98 2.76
N GLN A 162 -9.48 0.72 2.84
CA GLN A 162 -10.25 -0.40 2.31
C GLN A 162 -11.45 -0.69 3.23
N VAL A 163 -12.65 -0.76 2.65
CA VAL A 163 -13.92 -1.06 3.36
C VAL A 163 -14.64 -2.26 2.78
#